data_AF-A0A8J6C803-F1
#
_entry.id   AF-A0A8J6C803-F1
#
_cell.length_a   1.000
_cell.length_b   1.000
_cell.length_c   1.000
_cell.angle_alpha   90.00
_cell.angle_beta   90.00
_cell.angle_gamma   90.00
#
_symmetry.space_group_name_H-M   'P 1'
#
loop_
_entity.id
_entity.type
_entity.pdbx_description
1 polymer ?
#
loop_
_entity_poly.entity_id
_entity_poly.type
_entity_poly.pdbx_seq_one_letter_code
_entity_poly.pdbx_strand_id
1 'polypeptide(L)'
;MARALLVLLGALAMARAGPASPDVEEVALCECACTASAGAQRTVQWYEAPKEDDCSVSGCRSEFASACPSGAADITVTYYNCGCGCCFAADCPTLTYYGIFARSSSQCSPKSCSASTLGCPDPGGNNAGAEVKAYWHGVDPPSLPPPAEVVLDHNCQCTCAFTEADEPRTYTLALGARQACTPTLCSSSFSNCPDIGSHNAGGSVIATAYDCMCSCCRDTPCVSRLLPWASGSPDACTKDGCSAAHYGCPVPADKPNGVNATFTSPLPARPYANGATSRLSEVLPDSAAIALAVVFPLLFCVLVIGIGCLTYFFSRGYRMIRLADLDGAVDAVNAQNDKPPASSGTRTAEVAVSVPPGGPTPSENGMGI
;
A
#
# COMPACT_ATOMS: atom_id res chain seq x y z
N MET A 1 2.24 -64.03 -46.31
CA MET A 1 1.51 -63.24 -45.29
C MET A 1 2.45 -62.51 -44.31
N ALA A 2 3.49 -63.14 -43.76
CA ALA A 2 4.40 -62.48 -42.80
C ALA A 2 5.09 -61.20 -43.31
N ARG A 3 5.49 -61.15 -44.59
CA ARG A 3 6.09 -59.93 -45.19
C ARG A 3 5.11 -58.77 -45.36
N ALA A 4 3.83 -59.05 -45.59
CA ALA A 4 2.81 -58.01 -45.71
C ALA A 4 2.48 -57.39 -44.34
N LEU A 5 2.51 -58.20 -43.27
CA LEU A 5 2.30 -57.74 -41.90
C LEU A 5 3.43 -56.82 -41.40
N LEU A 6 4.69 -57.13 -41.78
CA LEU A 6 5.86 -56.30 -41.44
C LEU A 6 5.85 -54.94 -42.13
N VAL A 7 5.38 -54.87 -43.38
CA VAL A 7 5.25 -53.59 -44.10
C VAL A 7 4.11 -52.74 -43.50
N LEU A 8 3.00 -53.37 -43.09
CA LEU A 8 1.90 -52.65 -42.44
C LEU A 8 2.28 -52.13 -41.05
N LEU A 9 3.03 -52.92 -40.26
CA LEU A 9 3.53 -52.50 -38.94
C LEU A 9 4.58 -51.40 -39.05
N GLY A 10 5.43 -51.43 -40.09
CA GLY A 10 6.37 -50.34 -40.38
C GLY A 10 5.66 -49.03 -40.78
N ALA A 11 4.60 -49.11 -41.60
CA ALA A 11 3.81 -47.95 -41.99
C ALA A 11 3.00 -47.35 -40.82
N LEU A 12 2.46 -48.19 -39.92
CA LEU A 12 1.79 -47.71 -38.70
C LEU A 12 2.77 -47.09 -37.68
N ALA A 13 4.03 -47.54 -37.64
CA ALA A 13 5.05 -46.93 -36.79
C ALA A 13 5.48 -45.54 -37.31
N MET A 14 5.51 -45.33 -38.62
CA MET A 14 5.85 -44.02 -39.21
C MET A 14 4.68 -43.03 -39.22
N ALA A 15 3.44 -43.50 -39.24
CA ALA A 15 2.26 -42.63 -39.16
C ALA A 15 2.03 -41.99 -37.77
N ARG A 16 2.82 -42.38 -36.75
CA ARG A 16 2.74 -41.83 -35.38
C ARG A 16 3.82 -40.80 -35.06
N ALA A 17 4.79 -40.62 -35.96
CA ALA A 17 5.67 -39.46 -35.92
C ALA A 17 4.93 -38.29 -36.60
N GLY A 18 4.16 -37.55 -35.81
CA GLY A 18 3.67 -36.24 -36.25
C GLY A 18 4.85 -35.38 -36.74
N PRO A 19 4.63 -34.39 -37.61
CA PRO A 19 5.70 -33.49 -38.02
C PRO A 19 6.39 -32.98 -36.76
N ALA A 20 7.72 -33.13 -36.69
CA ALA A 20 8.50 -32.53 -35.63
C ALA A 20 8.06 -31.07 -35.56
N SER A 21 7.45 -30.69 -34.43
CA SER A 21 7.15 -29.29 -34.17
C SER A 21 8.42 -28.53 -34.46
N PRO A 22 8.41 -27.45 -35.28
CA PRO A 22 9.60 -26.63 -35.43
C PRO A 22 10.11 -26.34 -34.02
N ASP A 23 11.40 -26.55 -33.79
CA ASP A 23 12.06 -26.17 -32.55
C ASP A 23 11.88 -24.66 -32.44
N VAL A 24 10.82 -24.25 -31.74
CA VAL A 24 10.57 -22.85 -31.42
C VAL A 24 11.71 -22.51 -30.46
N GLU A 25 12.67 -21.71 -30.94
CA GLU A 25 13.76 -21.22 -30.12
C GLU A 25 13.16 -20.58 -28.87
N GLU A 26 13.55 -21.11 -27.71
CA GLU A 26 12.93 -20.78 -26.43
C GLU A 26 13.43 -19.42 -25.97
N VAL A 27 12.75 -18.36 -26.38
CA VAL A 27 13.09 -16.98 -25.99
C VAL A 27 12.73 -16.76 -24.53
N ALA A 28 13.71 -16.32 -23.74
CA ALA A 28 13.58 -15.99 -22.34
C ALA A 28 13.27 -14.49 -22.14
N LEU A 29 12.31 -14.15 -21.26
CA LEU A 29 12.07 -12.76 -20.88
C LEU A 29 12.76 -12.46 -19.55
N CYS A 30 13.70 -11.52 -19.57
CA CYS A 30 14.51 -11.15 -18.41
C CYS A 30 14.08 -9.79 -17.86
N GLU A 31 13.70 -9.73 -16.58
CA GLU A 31 13.52 -8.49 -15.82
C GLU A 31 14.87 -8.01 -15.30
N CYS A 32 15.20 -6.78 -15.63
CA CYS A 32 16.37 -6.05 -15.19
C CYS A 32 15.97 -4.97 -14.21
N ALA A 33 16.30 -5.17 -12.94
CA ALA A 33 16.07 -4.19 -11.90
C ALA A 33 17.38 -3.57 -11.43
N CYS A 34 17.54 -2.28 -11.66
CA CYS A 34 18.73 -1.54 -11.30
C CYS A 34 18.42 -0.48 -10.24
N THR A 35 19.18 -0.53 -9.15
CA THR A 35 19.11 0.47 -8.07
C THR A 35 20.36 1.34 -8.13
N ALA A 36 20.20 2.61 -8.50
CA ALA A 36 21.29 3.57 -8.38
C ALA A 36 21.60 3.82 -6.89
N SER A 37 22.87 4.09 -6.58
CA SER A 37 23.38 4.21 -5.20
C SER A 37 22.53 5.12 -4.29
N ALA A 38 22.33 4.67 -3.04
CA ALA A 38 21.75 5.38 -1.88
C ALA A 38 20.52 6.26 -2.18
N GLY A 39 19.35 5.63 -2.32
CA GLY A 39 18.05 6.31 -2.29
C GLY A 39 17.45 6.68 -3.65
N ALA A 40 18.05 6.25 -4.77
CA ALA A 40 17.52 6.48 -6.10
C ALA A 40 16.41 5.47 -6.47
N GLN A 41 15.46 5.89 -7.31
CA GLN A 41 14.36 5.05 -7.81
C GLN A 41 14.90 3.78 -8.50
N ARG A 42 14.30 2.63 -8.15
CA ARG A 42 14.50 1.35 -8.84
C ARG A 42 13.95 1.49 -10.26
N THR A 43 14.81 1.35 -11.26
CA THR A 43 14.38 1.31 -12.66
C THR A 43 14.27 -0.15 -13.08
N VAL A 44 13.12 -0.54 -13.61
CA VAL A 44 12.87 -1.89 -14.12
C VAL A 44 12.76 -1.83 -15.64
N GLN A 45 13.54 -2.66 -16.32
CA GLN A 45 13.55 -2.82 -17.77
C GLN A 45 13.43 -4.30 -18.13
N TRP A 46 13.01 -4.59 -19.35
CA TRP A 46 12.75 -5.95 -19.82
C TRP A 46 13.46 -6.19 -21.14
N TYR A 47 14.16 -7.31 -21.27
CA TYR A 47 14.76 -7.72 -22.54
C TYR A 47 14.47 -9.18 -22.84
N GLU A 48 14.44 -9.50 -24.13
CA GLU A 48 14.34 -10.86 -24.63
C GLU A 48 15.75 -11.43 -24.81
N ALA A 49 16.00 -12.60 -24.24
CA ALA A 49 17.25 -13.33 -24.35
C ALA A 49 17.03 -14.66 -25.09
N PRO A 50 18.01 -15.15 -25.88
CA PRO A 50 17.84 -16.40 -26.62
C PRO A 50 17.66 -17.64 -25.74
N LYS A 51 18.15 -17.59 -24.49
CA LYS A 51 18.12 -18.70 -23.52
C LYS A 51 18.03 -18.15 -22.10
N GLU A 52 17.54 -18.98 -21.17
CA GLU A 52 17.48 -18.63 -19.73
C GLU A 52 18.85 -18.24 -19.16
N ASP A 53 19.92 -18.96 -19.52
CA ASP A 53 21.29 -18.67 -19.04
C ASP A 53 21.81 -17.30 -19.49
N ASP A 54 21.18 -16.69 -20.51
CA ASP A 54 21.51 -15.35 -21.00
C ASP A 54 20.82 -14.24 -20.17
N CYS A 55 19.86 -14.58 -19.30
CA CYS A 55 19.30 -13.69 -18.25
C CYS A 55 20.32 -13.47 -17.12
N SER A 56 21.40 -12.76 -17.45
CA SER A 56 22.53 -12.52 -16.57
C SER A 56 22.69 -11.04 -16.24
N VAL A 57 23.36 -10.73 -15.12
CA VAL A 57 23.73 -9.33 -14.78
C VAL A 57 24.55 -8.69 -15.90
N SER A 58 25.38 -9.46 -16.59
CA SER A 58 26.12 -9.00 -17.77
C SER A 58 25.21 -8.64 -18.94
N GLY A 59 24.22 -9.49 -19.28
CA GLY A 59 23.25 -9.21 -20.33
C GLY A 59 22.40 -7.98 -20.00
N CYS A 60 21.98 -7.89 -18.74
CA CYS A 60 21.27 -6.74 -18.21
C CYS A 60 22.06 -5.42 -18.36
N ARG A 61 23.37 -5.45 -18.05
CA ARG A 61 24.26 -4.30 -18.22
C ARG A 61 24.50 -3.94 -19.68
N SER A 62 24.60 -4.93 -20.58
CA SER A 62 24.85 -4.66 -22.00
C SER A 62 23.62 -4.04 -22.66
N GLU A 63 22.43 -4.56 -22.37
CA GLU A 63 21.18 -4.06 -22.96
C GLU A 63 20.76 -2.71 -22.37
N PHE A 64 20.97 -2.52 -21.06
CA PHE A 64 20.49 -1.32 -20.35
C PHE A 64 21.62 -0.46 -19.78
N ALA A 65 22.73 -0.33 -20.50
CA ALA A 65 23.89 0.46 -20.05
C ALA A 65 23.52 1.92 -19.65
N SER A 66 22.50 2.50 -20.28
CA SER A 66 22.02 3.86 -19.98
C SER A 66 21.12 3.93 -18.73
N ALA A 67 20.33 2.90 -18.45
CA ALA A 67 19.45 2.83 -17.26
C ALA A 67 20.16 2.24 -16.03
N CYS A 68 21.24 1.48 -16.26
CA CYS A 68 22.04 0.80 -15.24
C CYS A 68 23.51 1.25 -15.38
N PRO A 69 23.86 2.48 -14.95
CA PRO A 69 25.23 2.98 -15.04
C PRO A 69 26.18 2.06 -14.29
N SER A 70 27.46 2.03 -14.70
CA SER A 70 28.50 1.11 -14.22
C SER A 70 28.81 1.17 -12.71
N GLY A 71 28.11 2.01 -11.95
CA GLY A 71 28.14 2.10 -10.48
C GLY A 71 26.82 1.74 -9.79
N ALA A 72 25.83 1.15 -10.47
CA ALA A 72 24.62 0.64 -9.82
C ALA A 72 25.03 -0.40 -8.75
N ALA A 73 24.64 -0.13 -7.50
CA ALA A 73 25.09 -0.90 -6.35
C ALA A 73 24.44 -2.29 -6.31
N ASP A 74 23.28 -2.44 -6.95
CA ASP A 74 22.56 -3.70 -7.02
C ASP A 74 21.85 -3.83 -8.36
N ILE A 75 22.06 -4.96 -9.03
CA ILE A 75 21.36 -5.36 -10.25
C ILE A 75 20.78 -6.74 -9.97
N THR A 76 19.46 -6.79 -9.89
CA THR A 76 18.73 -8.05 -9.78
C THR A 76 18.20 -8.41 -11.15
N VAL A 77 18.50 -9.63 -11.60
CA VAL A 77 17.93 -10.19 -12.83
C VAL A 77 16.97 -11.30 -12.45
N THR A 78 15.73 -11.20 -12.92
CA THR A 78 14.70 -12.24 -12.70
C THR A 78 14.23 -12.75 -14.04
N TYR A 79 14.11 -14.07 -14.17
CA TYR A 79 13.63 -14.71 -15.38
C TYR A 79 12.17 -15.14 -15.22
N TYR A 80 11.37 -14.83 -16.24
CA TYR A 80 9.98 -15.25 -16.34
C TYR A 80 9.74 -15.86 -17.72
N ASN A 81 9.03 -16.98 -17.76
CA ASN A 81 8.65 -17.67 -18.99
C ASN A 81 7.14 -17.93 -19.09
N CYS A 82 6.39 -17.50 -18.10
CA CYS A 82 4.94 -17.53 -18.10
C CYS A 82 4.37 -16.17 -17.70
N GLY A 83 3.69 -15.51 -18.64
CA GLY A 83 2.89 -14.32 -18.39
C GLY A 83 1.49 -14.70 -17.92
N CYS A 84 0.99 -14.01 -16.90
CA CYS A 84 -0.32 -14.22 -16.30
C CYS A 84 -1.14 -12.94 -16.42
N GLY A 85 -2.22 -12.96 -17.19
CA GLY A 85 -3.19 -11.86 -17.28
C GLY A 85 -4.40 -12.18 -16.41
N CYS A 86 -4.72 -11.32 -15.44
CA CYS A 86 -5.76 -11.58 -14.45
C CYS A 86 -6.73 -10.41 -14.32
N CYS A 87 -8.00 -10.72 -14.08
CA CYS A 87 -9.06 -9.76 -13.87
C CYS A 87 -10.18 -10.36 -12.99
N PHE A 88 -10.72 -9.55 -12.06
CA PHE A 88 -11.76 -9.96 -11.10
C PHE A 88 -13.18 -9.50 -11.45
N ALA A 89 -13.35 -8.61 -12.43
CA ALA A 89 -14.65 -8.05 -12.78
C ALA A 89 -15.37 -8.94 -13.80
N ALA A 90 -16.71 -9.00 -13.74
CA ALA A 90 -17.50 -9.81 -14.65
C ALA A 90 -17.37 -9.40 -16.13
N ASP A 91 -16.99 -8.13 -16.34
CA ASP A 91 -16.58 -7.58 -17.61
C ASP A 91 -15.10 -7.25 -17.45
N CYS A 92 -14.22 -7.95 -18.17
CA CYS A 92 -12.77 -7.76 -18.10
C CYS A 92 -12.28 -6.85 -19.24
N PRO A 93 -12.40 -5.51 -19.15
CA PRO A 93 -11.91 -4.62 -20.19
C PRO A 93 -10.37 -4.59 -20.23
N THR A 94 -9.72 -4.88 -19.09
CA THR A 94 -8.27 -4.79 -18.94
C THR A 94 -7.77 -5.89 -18.00
N LEU A 95 -6.85 -6.71 -18.50
CA LEU A 95 -6.10 -7.70 -17.72
C LEU A 95 -4.92 -7.01 -17.03
N THR A 96 -4.72 -7.30 -15.74
CA THR A 96 -3.48 -6.98 -15.04
C THR A 96 -2.48 -8.09 -15.29
N TYR A 97 -1.27 -7.75 -15.71
CA TYR A 97 -0.26 -8.74 -16.08
C TYR A 97 0.81 -8.93 -15.01
N TYR A 98 1.18 -10.18 -14.80
CA TYR A 98 2.19 -10.66 -13.87
C TYR A 98 3.12 -11.66 -14.57
N GLY A 99 4.37 -11.75 -14.15
CA GLY A 99 5.30 -12.79 -14.59
C GLY A 99 5.43 -13.89 -13.52
N ILE A 100 5.42 -15.16 -13.93
CA ILE A 100 5.79 -16.29 -13.08
C ILE A 100 6.82 -17.17 -13.79
N PHE A 101 7.57 -17.93 -13.01
CA PHE A 101 8.45 -18.98 -13.51
C PHE A 101 7.71 -20.31 -13.56
N ALA A 102 7.62 -20.92 -14.73
CA ALA A 102 7.08 -22.25 -14.96
C ALA A 102 8.17 -23.12 -15.60
N ARG A 103 8.39 -24.35 -15.10
CA ARG A 103 9.53 -25.18 -15.61
C ARG A 103 9.29 -25.73 -17.02
N SER A 104 8.08 -25.59 -17.54
CA SER A 104 7.69 -26.00 -18.89
C SER A 104 6.39 -25.32 -19.30
N SER A 105 6.09 -25.32 -20.60
CA SER A 105 4.84 -24.78 -21.16
C SER A 105 3.59 -25.38 -20.52
N SER A 106 3.62 -26.67 -20.19
CA SER A 106 2.52 -27.34 -19.48
C SER A 106 2.29 -26.83 -18.06
N GLN A 107 3.31 -26.24 -17.43
CA GLN A 107 3.21 -25.61 -16.11
C GLN A 107 2.77 -24.15 -16.21
N CYS A 108 2.80 -23.52 -17.38
CA CYS A 108 2.21 -22.20 -17.60
C CYS A 108 0.72 -22.33 -17.90
N SER A 109 -0.07 -22.36 -16.83
CA SER A 109 -1.52 -22.54 -16.93
C SER A 109 -2.23 -21.46 -16.11
N PRO A 110 -3.51 -21.15 -16.42
CA PRO A 110 -4.30 -20.23 -15.60
C PRO A 110 -4.35 -20.64 -14.11
N LYS A 111 -4.31 -21.94 -13.84
CA LYS A 111 -4.27 -22.48 -12.48
C LYS A 111 -2.93 -22.16 -11.79
N SER A 112 -1.82 -22.29 -12.51
CA SER A 112 -0.51 -21.91 -12.00
C SER A 112 -0.43 -20.41 -11.74
N CYS A 113 -0.96 -19.58 -12.64
CA CYS A 113 -1.05 -18.13 -12.47
C CYS A 113 -1.81 -17.76 -11.19
N SER A 114 -2.97 -18.38 -10.97
CA SER A 114 -3.80 -18.09 -9.78
C SER A 114 -3.14 -18.56 -8.49
N ALA A 115 -2.44 -19.70 -8.52
CA ALA A 115 -1.72 -20.21 -7.36
C ALA A 115 -0.46 -19.40 -7.03
N SER A 116 0.20 -18.83 -8.02
CA SER A 116 1.47 -18.11 -7.87
C SER A 116 1.29 -16.60 -7.67
N THR A 117 0.12 -16.06 -7.98
CA THR A 117 -0.13 -14.62 -7.95
C THR A 117 -1.38 -14.33 -7.12
N LEU A 118 -1.19 -13.69 -5.95
CA LEU A 118 -2.27 -13.33 -5.01
C LEU A 118 -3.36 -12.46 -5.65
N GLY A 119 -3.01 -11.65 -6.66
CA GLY A 119 -3.93 -10.83 -7.44
C GLY A 119 -4.64 -11.56 -8.59
N CYS A 120 -4.59 -12.89 -8.65
CA CYS A 120 -5.27 -13.67 -9.68
C CYS A 120 -6.37 -14.55 -9.07
N PRO A 121 -7.62 -14.44 -9.56
CA PRO A 121 -8.73 -15.24 -9.04
C PRO A 121 -8.59 -16.72 -9.38
N ASP A 122 -8.93 -17.61 -8.45
CA ASP A 122 -8.92 -19.06 -8.70
C ASP A 122 -9.83 -19.45 -9.88
N PRO A 123 -9.34 -20.20 -10.89
CA PRO A 123 -10.16 -20.61 -12.02
C PRO A 123 -11.24 -21.58 -11.54
N GLY A 124 -12.50 -21.19 -11.66
CA GLY A 124 -13.65 -21.97 -11.19
C GLY A 124 -14.08 -21.71 -9.75
N GLY A 125 -13.52 -20.70 -9.07
CA GLY A 125 -14.00 -20.24 -7.76
C GLY A 125 -15.27 -19.38 -7.82
N ASN A 126 -15.68 -18.82 -6.68
CA ASN A 126 -16.88 -17.96 -6.52
C ASN A 126 -16.78 -16.58 -7.20
N ASN A 127 -15.81 -16.38 -8.09
CA ASN A 127 -15.53 -15.10 -8.74
C ASN A 127 -16.21 -15.08 -10.12
N ALA A 128 -17.54 -14.99 -10.13
CA ALA A 128 -18.32 -15.02 -11.35
C ALA A 128 -17.87 -13.92 -12.33
N GLY A 129 -17.38 -14.35 -13.49
CA GLY A 129 -16.92 -13.49 -14.59
C GLY A 129 -15.48 -12.99 -14.47
N ALA A 130 -14.74 -13.40 -13.43
CA ALA A 130 -13.31 -13.23 -13.39
C ALA A 130 -12.59 -14.06 -14.49
N GLU A 131 -11.48 -13.55 -15.00
CA GLU A 131 -10.70 -14.20 -16.04
C GLU A 131 -9.22 -14.30 -15.64
N VAL A 132 -8.63 -15.48 -15.87
CA VAL A 132 -7.18 -15.69 -15.79
C VAL A 132 -6.71 -16.32 -17.09
N LYS A 133 -5.75 -15.67 -17.74
CA LYS A 133 -5.07 -16.14 -18.94
C LYS A 133 -3.60 -16.37 -18.63
N ALA A 134 -3.05 -17.45 -19.15
CA ALA A 134 -1.63 -17.76 -19.06
C ALA A 134 -1.03 -17.78 -20.48
N TYR A 135 0.17 -17.22 -20.61
CA TYR A 135 0.88 -17.07 -21.87
C TYR A 135 2.29 -17.61 -21.67
N TRP A 136 2.61 -18.73 -22.32
CA TRP A 136 3.97 -19.24 -22.36
C TRP A 136 4.77 -18.43 -23.39
N HIS A 137 5.94 -17.94 -23.01
CA HIS A 137 6.82 -17.21 -23.93
C HIS A 137 7.25 -18.13 -25.10
N GLY A 138 7.26 -17.59 -26.32
CA GLY A 138 7.51 -18.32 -27.58
C GLY A 138 6.28 -18.55 -28.46
N VAL A 139 5.09 -18.19 -28.01
CA VAL A 139 3.85 -18.18 -28.81
C VAL A 139 3.29 -16.75 -28.77
N ASP A 140 3.57 -15.96 -29.80
CA ASP A 140 3.29 -14.50 -29.92
C ASP A 140 2.22 -13.97 -28.95
N PRO A 141 2.58 -13.43 -27.78
CA PRO A 141 1.63 -12.68 -26.97
C PRO A 141 1.38 -11.32 -27.66
N PRO A 142 0.16 -10.77 -27.61
CA PRO A 142 -0.03 -9.36 -27.92
C PRO A 142 0.87 -8.55 -26.98
N SER A 143 1.65 -7.62 -27.55
CA SER A 143 2.63 -6.77 -26.86
C SER A 143 2.17 -6.44 -25.43
N LEU A 144 2.74 -7.15 -24.46
CA LEU A 144 2.34 -7.01 -23.07
C LEU A 144 2.73 -5.62 -22.59
N PRO A 145 1.85 -4.84 -21.95
CA PRO A 145 2.29 -3.68 -21.20
C PRO A 145 3.28 -4.17 -20.13
N PRO A 146 4.31 -3.38 -19.76
CA PRO A 146 5.24 -3.76 -18.70
C PRO A 146 4.45 -4.20 -17.46
N PRO A 147 4.78 -5.37 -16.86
CA PRO A 147 4.00 -5.91 -15.76
C PRO A 147 3.91 -4.89 -14.63
N ALA A 148 2.75 -4.86 -13.99
CA ALA A 148 2.54 -3.94 -12.89
C ALA A 148 3.59 -4.22 -11.80
N GLU A 149 4.34 -3.18 -11.42
CA GLU A 149 5.16 -3.13 -10.20
C GLU A 149 4.46 -3.92 -9.08
N VAL A 150 5.19 -4.81 -8.37
CA VAL A 150 4.63 -5.64 -7.28
C VAL A 150 3.93 -4.73 -6.28
N VAL A 151 2.63 -4.56 -6.45
CA VAL A 151 1.79 -3.77 -5.56
C VAL A 151 1.60 -4.65 -4.34
N LEU A 152 2.00 -4.16 -3.16
CA LEU A 152 1.54 -4.76 -1.92
C LEU A 152 0.01 -4.73 -1.95
N ASP A 153 -0.63 -5.89 -2.07
CA ASP A 153 -2.08 -5.99 -1.96
C ASP A 153 -2.57 -5.45 -0.61
N HIS A 154 -1.70 -5.38 0.41
CA HIS A 154 -2.00 -4.77 1.70
C HIS A 154 -0.78 -4.02 2.27
N ASN A 155 -0.82 -2.69 2.32
CA ASN A 155 0.26 -1.85 2.90
C ASN A 155 -0.19 -1.02 4.10
N CYS A 156 -1.40 -1.28 4.61
CA CYS A 156 -1.90 -0.68 5.84
C CYS A 156 -2.60 -1.73 6.69
N GLN A 157 -2.20 -1.85 7.95
CA GLN A 157 -2.88 -2.66 8.95
C GLN A 157 -3.64 -1.75 9.92
N CYS A 158 -4.91 -2.05 10.12
CA CYS A 158 -5.79 -1.36 11.05
C CYS A 158 -6.07 -2.27 12.24
N THR A 159 -5.59 -1.89 13.42
CA THR A 159 -5.84 -2.61 14.67
C THR A 159 -6.82 -1.81 15.52
N CYS A 160 -7.96 -2.41 15.84
CA CYS A 160 -9.09 -1.74 16.46
C CYS A 160 -9.55 -2.48 17.71
N ALA A 161 -9.76 -1.75 18.80
CA ALA A 161 -10.34 -2.26 20.04
C ALA A 161 -11.41 -1.27 20.55
N PHE A 162 -12.57 -1.75 20.98
CA PHE A 162 -13.65 -0.88 21.46
C PHE A 162 -13.46 -0.46 22.92
N THR A 163 -12.80 -1.31 23.70
CA THR A 163 -12.37 -1.04 25.06
C THR A 163 -10.96 -1.61 25.27
N GLU A 164 -10.27 -1.20 26.33
CA GLU A 164 -8.96 -1.77 26.70
C GLU A 164 -9.04 -3.26 27.07
N ALA A 165 -10.22 -3.76 27.43
CA ALA A 165 -10.44 -5.15 27.78
C ALA A 165 -10.73 -6.04 26.57
N ASP A 166 -11.06 -5.46 25.42
CA ASP A 166 -11.38 -6.21 24.21
C ASP A 166 -10.11 -6.69 23.50
N GLU A 167 -10.16 -7.91 22.98
CA GLU A 167 -9.11 -8.39 22.08
C GLU A 167 -9.07 -7.53 20.81
N PRO A 168 -7.92 -6.93 20.46
CA PRO A 168 -7.81 -6.06 19.32
C PRO A 168 -8.04 -6.85 18.02
N ARG A 169 -8.94 -6.34 17.18
CA ARG A 169 -9.22 -6.89 15.85
C ARG A 169 -8.33 -6.23 14.83
N THR A 170 -7.78 -7.03 13.93
CA THR A 170 -6.82 -6.58 12.93
C THR A 170 -7.41 -6.73 11.53
N TYR A 171 -7.29 -5.67 10.72
CA TYR A 171 -7.73 -5.61 9.33
C TYR A 171 -6.60 -5.10 8.44
N THR A 172 -6.68 -5.36 7.14
CA THR A 172 -5.66 -4.93 6.17
C THR A 172 -6.30 -4.18 4.99
N LEU A 173 -5.61 -3.16 4.48
CA LEU A 173 -6.03 -2.33 3.36
C LEU A 173 -4.90 -2.16 2.33
N ALA A 174 -5.28 -2.13 1.06
CA ALA A 174 -4.41 -1.73 -0.05
C ALA A 174 -4.52 -0.22 -0.28
N LEU A 175 -3.46 0.53 -0.02
CA LEU A 175 -3.41 1.98 -0.22
C LEU A 175 -2.39 2.36 -1.30
N GLY A 176 -2.64 3.45 -2.00
CA GLY A 176 -1.68 3.98 -2.98
C GLY A 176 -0.45 4.65 -2.35
N ALA A 177 -0.50 5.02 -1.07
CA ALA A 177 0.57 5.73 -0.39
C ALA A 177 0.61 5.44 1.13
N ARG A 178 1.81 5.45 1.71
CA ARG A 178 2.05 5.22 3.14
C ARG A 178 1.30 6.21 4.02
N GLN A 179 1.31 7.49 3.66
CA GLN A 179 0.69 8.57 4.45
C GLN A 179 -0.85 8.46 4.49
N ALA A 180 -1.45 7.68 3.59
CA ALA A 180 -2.90 7.45 3.62
C ALA A 180 -3.31 6.50 4.75
N CYS A 181 -2.40 5.66 5.26
CA CYS A 181 -2.67 4.75 6.37
C CYS A 181 -2.80 5.54 7.68
N THR A 182 -4.02 5.96 7.99
CA THR A 182 -4.34 6.79 9.14
C THR A 182 -5.42 6.14 10.00
N PRO A 183 -5.48 6.40 11.32
CA PRO A 183 -6.56 5.89 12.16
C PRO A 183 -7.95 6.27 11.65
N THR A 184 -8.11 7.50 11.15
CA THR A 184 -9.36 7.96 10.53
C THR A 184 -9.76 7.12 9.33
N LEU A 185 -8.82 6.79 8.44
CA LEU A 185 -9.10 5.90 7.31
C LEU A 185 -9.54 4.52 7.80
N CYS A 186 -8.84 3.96 8.80
CA CYS A 186 -9.18 2.67 9.40
C CYS A 186 -10.60 2.66 9.99
N SER A 187 -10.95 3.65 10.81
CA SER A 187 -12.30 3.79 11.37
C SER A 187 -13.37 3.94 10.29
N SER A 188 -13.09 4.67 9.22
CA SER A 188 -14.04 4.87 8.12
C SER A 188 -14.20 3.64 7.21
N SER A 189 -13.15 2.81 7.09
CA SER A 189 -13.14 1.64 6.20
C SER A 189 -13.78 0.41 6.85
N PHE A 190 -13.75 0.34 8.18
CA PHE A 190 -14.24 -0.82 8.92
C PHE A 190 -15.25 -0.38 9.97
N SER A 191 -16.51 -0.78 9.79
CA SER A 191 -17.61 -0.50 10.75
C SER A 191 -17.36 -1.04 12.16
N ASN A 192 -16.44 -2.00 12.29
CA ASN A 192 -16.05 -2.63 13.56
C ASN A 192 -14.83 -1.95 14.19
N CYS A 193 -14.42 -0.80 13.69
CA CYS A 193 -13.43 0.06 14.32
C CYS A 193 -14.18 1.24 14.95
N PRO A 194 -13.90 1.58 16.21
CA PRO A 194 -14.52 2.76 16.81
C PRO A 194 -14.16 4.00 16.00
N ASP A 195 -15.15 4.85 15.77
CA ASP A 195 -14.91 6.15 15.18
C ASP A 195 -14.35 7.12 16.23
N ILE A 196 -13.73 8.21 15.75
CA ILE A 196 -13.29 9.31 16.61
C ILE A 196 -14.57 10.07 17.01
N GLY A 197 -15.24 9.61 18.07
CA GLY A 197 -16.55 10.11 18.48
C GLY A 197 -16.92 9.75 19.93
N SER A 198 -17.88 10.48 20.49
CA SER A 198 -18.25 10.42 21.92
C SER A 198 -18.91 9.11 22.37
N HIS A 199 -19.30 8.23 21.45
CA HIS A 199 -20.01 6.99 21.75
C HIS A 199 -19.09 5.77 21.91
N ASN A 200 -17.79 5.92 21.62
CA ASN A 200 -16.77 4.87 21.77
C ASN A 200 -15.70 5.29 22.80
N ALA A 201 -16.11 5.90 23.91
CA ALA A 201 -15.20 6.34 24.96
C ALA A 201 -14.41 5.14 25.52
N GLY A 202 -13.11 5.10 25.25
CA GLY A 202 -12.22 3.98 25.61
C GLY A 202 -11.78 3.10 24.44
N GLY A 203 -12.31 3.34 23.23
CA GLY A 203 -11.87 2.66 22.02
C GLY A 203 -10.52 3.19 21.51
N SER A 204 -9.76 2.32 20.85
CA SER A 204 -8.51 2.67 20.19
C SER A 204 -8.49 2.17 18.75
N VAL A 205 -7.89 2.98 17.87
CA VAL A 205 -7.61 2.61 16.48
C VAL A 205 -6.16 2.94 16.20
N ILE A 206 -5.39 1.93 15.83
CA ILE A 206 -3.99 2.03 15.46
C ILE A 206 -3.88 1.69 13.98
N ALA A 207 -3.27 2.58 13.20
CA ALA A 207 -2.98 2.37 11.80
C ALA A 207 -1.46 2.18 11.63
N THR A 208 -1.07 1.03 11.12
CA THR A 208 0.33 0.66 10.88
C THR A 208 0.56 0.57 9.39
N ALA A 209 1.29 1.55 8.84
CA ALA A 209 1.66 1.56 7.44
C ALA A 209 2.89 0.67 7.23
N TYR A 210 2.78 -0.33 6.36
CA TYR A 210 3.90 -1.19 5.99
C TYR A 210 4.67 -0.58 4.83
N ASP A 211 5.98 -0.52 4.97
CA ASP A 211 6.91 0.02 3.99
C ASP A 211 8.04 -0.96 3.65
N CYS A 212 8.09 -2.12 4.29
CA CYS A 212 9.03 -3.19 3.98
C CYS A 212 8.29 -4.52 3.80
N MET A 213 8.65 -5.27 2.77
CA MET A 213 8.18 -6.63 2.54
C MET A 213 9.32 -7.62 2.72
N CYS A 214 9.15 -8.54 3.64
CA CYS A 214 10.11 -9.60 3.93
C CYS A 214 9.66 -10.89 3.24
N SER A 215 10.52 -11.48 2.42
CA SER A 215 10.33 -12.82 1.86
C SER A 215 11.22 -13.79 2.61
N CYS A 216 10.64 -14.61 3.48
CA CYS A 216 11.37 -15.53 4.34
C CYS A 216 11.14 -16.98 3.99
N CYS A 217 12.22 -17.74 3.97
CA CYS A 217 12.26 -19.13 3.55
C CYS A 217 13.14 -19.97 4.48
N ARG A 218 12.49 -20.87 5.23
CA ARG A 218 13.17 -21.69 6.23
C ARG A 218 13.62 -23.04 5.69
N ASP A 219 12.84 -23.68 4.81
CA ASP A 219 13.05 -25.07 4.36
C ASP A 219 13.04 -25.19 2.84
N THR A 220 13.61 -26.28 2.33
CA THR A 220 13.53 -26.68 0.90
C THR A 220 12.54 -27.84 0.74
N PRO A 221 11.55 -27.78 -0.17
CA PRO A 221 11.32 -26.72 -1.15
C PRO A 221 10.79 -25.41 -0.53
N CYS A 222 11.28 -24.30 -1.08
CA CYS A 222 11.11 -22.97 -0.52
C CYS A 222 9.75 -22.37 -0.88
N VAL A 223 8.81 -22.40 0.06
CA VAL A 223 7.59 -21.57 -0.02
C VAL A 223 7.86 -20.29 0.76
N SER A 224 8.32 -19.27 0.06
CA SER A 224 8.57 -17.95 0.66
C SER A 224 7.29 -17.41 1.30
N ARG A 225 7.36 -17.09 2.59
CA ARG A 225 6.30 -16.34 3.27
C ARG A 225 6.59 -14.85 3.10
N LEU A 226 5.62 -14.14 2.57
CA LEU A 226 5.63 -12.68 2.50
C LEU A 226 5.12 -12.14 3.83
N LEU A 227 5.96 -11.37 4.50
CA LEU A 227 5.72 -10.82 5.83
C LEU A 227 5.91 -9.29 5.74
N PRO A 228 4.82 -8.51 5.79
CA PRO A 228 4.93 -7.06 5.76
C PRO A 228 5.40 -6.53 7.11
N TRP A 229 6.20 -5.47 7.07
CA TRP A 229 6.77 -4.81 8.23
C TRP A 229 6.86 -3.31 8.03
N ALA A 230 6.65 -2.55 9.10
CA ALA A 230 6.88 -1.12 9.15
C ALA A 230 8.34 -0.87 9.57
N SER A 231 9.28 -0.94 8.62
CA SER A 231 10.70 -0.64 8.88
C SER A 231 10.91 0.84 9.22
N GLY A 232 10.00 1.71 8.78
CA GLY A 232 10.02 3.14 9.04
C GLY A 232 10.96 3.92 8.14
N SER A 233 12.01 3.28 7.61
CA SER A 233 13.00 3.83 6.69
C SER A 233 13.53 2.76 5.72
N PRO A 234 14.08 3.16 4.55
CA PRO A 234 14.73 2.23 3.63
C PRO A 234 15.94 1.53 4.26
N ASP A 235 16.73 2.25 5.06
CA ASP A 235 17.94 1.73 5.69
C ASP A 235 17.64 0.65 6.74
N ALA A 236 16.45 0.67 7.33
CA ALA A 236 15.99 -0.36 8.25
C ALA A 236 15.41 -1.59 7.52
N CYS A 237 14.99 -1.47 6.25
CA CYS A 237 14.44 -2.56 5.46
C CYS A 237 15.56 -3.42 4.84
N THR A 238 16.25 -4.17 5.69
CA THR A 238 17.34 -5.07 5.31
C THR A 238 16.97 -6.52 5.59
N LYS A 239 17.76 -7.47 5.07
CA LYS A 239 17.58 -8.89 5.39
C LYS A 239 17.67 -9.14 6.90
N ASP A 240 18.64 -8.50 7.57
CA ASP A 240 18.78 -8.60 9.03
C ASP A 240 17.59 -7.96 9.76
N GLY A 241 17.10 -6.82 9.26
CA GLY A 241 15.88 -6.17 9.76
C GLY A 241 14.66 -7.09 9.68
N CYS A 242 14.48 -7.77 8.54
CA CYS A 242 13.42 -8.76 8.36
C CYS A 242 13.53 -9.94 9.34
N SER A 243 14.74 -10.47 9.55
CA SER A 243 14.96 -11.56 10.51
C SER A 243 14.75 -11.13 11.96
N ALA A 244 15.08 -9.88 12.29
CA ALA A 244 14.83 -9.32 13.62
C ALA A 244 13.34 -9.03 13.86
N ALA A 245 12.63 -8.53 12.84
CA ALA A 245 11.20 -8.20 12.92
C ALA A 245 10.29 -9.42 12.99
N HIS A 246 10.74 -10.56 12.44
CA HIS A 246 9.92 -11.77 12.33
C HIS A 246 10.67 -12.99 12.85
N TYR A 247 10.25 -13.50 14.02
CA TYR A 247 10.85 -14.66 14.69
C TYR A 247 10.96 -15.94 13.83
N GLY A 248 10.15 -16.07 12.78
CA GLY A 248 10.18 -17.21 11.85
C GLY A 248 11.15 -17.08 10.67
N CYS A 249 11.77 -15.92 10.47
CA CYS A 249 12.72 -15.67 9.39
C CYS A 249 14.13 -16.14 9.79
N PRO A 250 14.83 -16.92 8.95
CA PRO A 250 16.19 -17.36 9.26
C PRO A 250 17.15 -16.18 9.32
N VAL A 251 18.26 -16.31 10.06
CA VAL A 251 19.31 -15.29 10.08
C VAL A 251 20.04 -15.31 8.72
N PRO A 252 20.28 -14.17 8.07
CA PRO A 252 20.90 -14.16 6.73
C PRO A 252 22.31 -14.77 6.71
N ALA A 253 23.06 -14.71 7.81
CA ALA A 253 24.36 -15.37 7.94
C ALA A 253 24.27 -16.90 7.76
N ASP A 254 23.18 -17.52 8.22
CA ASP A 254 22.98 -18.97 8.14
C ASP A 254 22.35 -19.39 6.80
N LYS A 255 21.50 -18.52 6.24
CA LYS A 255 20.81 -18.73 4.96
C LYS A 255 20.74 -17.43 4.15
N PRO A 256 21.80 -17.06 3.40
CA PRO A 256 21.89 -15.77 2.71
C PRO A 256 20.82 -15.56 1.62
N ASN A 257 20.29 -16.67 1.08
CA ASN A 257 19.19 -16.68 0.11
C ASN A 257 17.84 -17.02 0.74
N GLY A 258 17.80 -17.26 2.05
CA GLY A 258 16.58 -17.58 2.80
C GLY A 258 15.78 -16.35 3.23
N VAL A 259 16.33 -15.15 3.09
CA VAL A 259 15.65 -13.89 3.40
C VAL A 259 15.90 -12.88 2.29
N ASN A 260 14.82 -12.26 1.83
CA ASN A 260 14.89 -11.07 1.00
C ASN A 260 14.06 -9.95 1.64
N ALA A 261 14.49 -8.71 1.47
CA ALA A 261 13.81 -7.53 1.98
C ALA A 261 13.58 -6.56 0.82
N THR A 262 12.38 -6.02 0.69
CA THR A 262 12.03 -5.07 -0.36
C THR A 262 11.33 -3.88 0.24
N PHE A 263 11.97 -2.72 0.17
CA PHE A 263 11.38 -1.47 0.63
C PHE A 263 10.43 -0.92 -0.43
N THR A 264 9.25 -0.48 0.02
CA THR A 264 8.17 0.01 -0.83
C THR A 264 7.82 1.44 -0.43
N SER A 265 8.73 2.37 -0.71
CA SER A 265 8.43 3.79 -0.59
C SER A 265 9.24 4.65 -1.57
N PRO A 266 8.66 5.73 -2.12
CA PRO A 266 7.23 6.04 -2.13
C PRO A 266 6.57 5.27 -3.29
N LEU A 267 5.56 4.45 -3.00
CA LEU A 267 4.68 3.97 -4.06
C LEU A 267 4.13 5.22 -4.78
N PRO A 268 4.28 5.36 -6.10
CA PRO A 268 3.66 6.46 -6.82
C PRO A 268 2.16 6.40 -6.51
N ALA A 269 1.57 7.54 -6.17
CA ALA A 269 0.14 7.64 -5.92
C ALA A 269 -0.60 7.18 -7.18
N ARG A 270 -0.92 5.89 -7.27
CA ARG A 270 -1.79 5.38 -8.31
C ARG A 270 -3.16 6.00 -8.03
N PRO A 271 -3.76 6.74 -8.98
CA PRO A 271 -5.15 7.12 -8.84
C PRO A 271 -5.95 5.83 -8.68
N TYR A 272 -6.61 5.70 -7.53
CA TYR A 272 -7.44 4.55 -7.21
C TYR A 272 -8.62 4.57 -8.19
N ALA A 273 -8.53 3.79 -9.26
CA ALA A 273 -9.58 3.66 -10.26
C ALA A 273 -10.67 2.72 -9.72
N ASN A 274 -11.38 3.14 -8.67
CA ASN A 274 -12.64 2.51 -8.32
C ASN A 274 -13.69 3.03 -9.30
N GLY A 275 -14.14 2.15 -10.19
CA GLY A 275 -15.28 2.34 -11.09
C GLY A 275 -16.64 2.43 -10.39
N ALA A 276 -16.73 3.19 -9.29
CA ALA A 276 -17.97 3.83 -8.93
C ALA A 276 -18.00 5.16 -9.68
N THR A 277 -18.77 5.23 -10.77
CA THR A 277 -19.12 6.46 -11.47
C THR A 277 -19.95 7.37 -10.56
N SER A 278 -19.32 7.96 -9.55
CA SER A 278 -19.67 9.32 -9.16
C SER A 278 -18.91 10.22 -10.12
N ARG A 279 -19.63 10.80 -11.08
CA ARG A 279 -19.12 11.84 -11.97
C ARG A 279 -18.43 12.93 -11.14
N LEU A 280 -17.10 12.90 -11.07
CA LEU A 280 -16.26 13.99 -10.54
C LEU A 280 -14.83 13.86 -11.12
N SER A 281 -14.76 13.99 -12.44
CA SER A 281 -13.64 14.57 -13.18
C SER A 281 -14.37 15.32 -14.30
N GLU A 282 -14.40 16.64 -14.35
CA GLU A 282 -13.29 17.58 -14.40
C GLU A 282 -13.64 18.88 -13.64
N VAL A 283 -12.57 19.55 -13.22
CA VAL A 283 -12.38 20.96 -12.84
C VAL A 283 -11.63 20.94 -11.52
N LEU A 284 -10.30 20.91 -11.58
CA LEU A 284 -9.51 21.59 -10.57
C LEU A 284 -9.81 23.08 -10.77
N PRO A 285 -10.49 23.77 -9.85
CA PRO A 285 -10.44 25.22 -9.85
C PRO A 285 -9.04 25.57 -9.34
N ASP A 286 -8.37 26.51 -10.01
CA ASP A 286 -7.30 27.28 -9.38
C ASP A 286 -7.70 27.56 -7.93
N SER A 287 -6.82 27.34 -6.96
CA SER A 287 -7.10 27.51 -5.53
C SER A 287 -7.62 28.92 -5.18
N ALA A 288 -7.50 29.89 -6.08
CA ALA A 288 -8.15 31.20 -6.04
C ALA A 288 -9.68 31.16 -6.21
N ALA A 289 -10.23 30.24 -7.01
CA ALA A 289 -11.66 30.14 -7.30
C ALA A 289 -12.47 29.51 -6.15
N ILE A 290 -11.89 28.57 -5.40
CA ILE A 290 -12.53 28.00 -4.20
C ILE A 290 -12.60 29.04 -3.08
N ALA A 291 -11.54 29.84 -2.92
CA ALA A 291 -11.55 30.97 -1.98
C ALA A 291 -12.66 31.98 -2.33
N LEU A 292 -12.83 32.31 -3.62
CA LEU A 292 -13.91 33.21 -4.05
C LEU A 292 -15.31 32.60 -3.83
N ALA A 293 -15.50 31.30 -4.10
CA ALA A 293 -16.80 30.65 -3.98
C ALA A 293 -17.31 30.53 -2.53
N VAL A 294 -16.42 30.49 -1.53
CA VAL A 294 -16.81 30.42 -0.11
C VAL A 294 -16.84 31.81 0.53
N VAL A 295 -15.90 32.69 0.17
CA VAL A 295 -15.77 34.01 0.79
C VAL A 295 -16.87 34.98 0.31
N PHE A 296 -17.28 34.93 -0.96
CA PHE A 296 -18.36 35.78 -1.48
C PHE A 296 -19.72 35.56 -0.80
N PRO A 297 -20.24 34.32 -0.68
CA PRO A 297 -21.52 34.11 -0.01
C PRO A 297 -21.45 34.45 1.48
N LEU A 298 -20.32 34.23 2.15
CA LEU A 298 -20.13 34.67 3.54
C LEU A 298 -20.17 36.20 3.68
N LEU A 299 -19.44 36.93 2.83
CA LEU A 299 -19.48 38.40 2.80
C LEU A 299 -20.88 38.92 2.46
N PHE A 300 -21.58 38.27 1.52
CA PHE A 300 -22.94 38.62 1.15
C PHE A 300 -23.91 38.42 2.32
N CYS A 301 -23.80 37.30 3.05
CA CYS A 301 -24.58 37.07 4.27
C CYS A 301 -24.33 38.15 5.33
N VAL A 302 -23.07 38.52 5.57
CA VAL A 302 -22.72 39.59 6.53
C VAL A 302 -23.32 40.94 6.08
N LEU A 303 -23.29 41.23 4.78
CA LEU A 303 -23.84 42.48 4.23
C LEU A 303 -25.37 42.52 4.35
N VAL A 304 -26.07 41.42 4.04
CA VAL A 304 -27.54 41.33 4.18
C VAL A 304 -27.95 41.44 5.64
N ILE A 305 -27.24 40.77 6.56
CA ILE A 305 -27.48 40.90 8.00
C ILE A 305 -27.24 42.34 8.46
N GLY A 306 -26.16 42.98 7.99
CA GLY A 306 -25.84 44.37 8.29
C GLY A 306 -26.92 45.35 7.85
N ILE A 307 -27.42 45.21 6.61
CA ILE A 307 -28.53 46.04 6.09
C ILE A 307 -29.83 45.77 6.87
N GLY A 308 -30.12 44.51 7.20
CA GLY A 308 -31.27 44.12 8.03
C GLY A 308 -31.22 44.77 9.40
N CYS A 309 -30.06 44.73 10.07
CA CYS A 309 -29.85 45.42 11.34
C CYS A 309 -30.02 46.93 11.20
N LEU A 310 -29.41 47.55 10.18
CA LEU A 310 -29.49 49.00 9.96
C LEU A 310 -30.94 49.46 9.75
N THR A 311 -31.68 48.79 8.87
CA THR A 311 -33.10 49.07 8.60
C THR A 311 -33.97 48.83 9.84
N TYR A 312 -33.68 47.78 10.61
CA TYR A 312 -34.33 47.54 11.90
C TYR A 312 -34.10 48.70 12.89
N PHE A 313 -32.86 49.18 13.04
CA PHE A 313 -32.55 50.32 13.91
C PHE A 313 -33.25 51.62 13.47
N PHE A 314 -33.29 51.89 12.17
CA PHE A 314 -34.01 53.05 11.63
C PHE A 314 -35.53 52.94 11.83
N SER A 315 -36.11 51.75 11.65
CA SER A 315 -37.55 51.54 11.83
C SER A 315 -38.03 51.71 13.27
N ARG A 316 -37.15 51.43 14.26
CA ARG A 316 -37.47 51.55 15.68
C ARG A 316 -37.13 52.91 16.29
N GLY A 317 -36.71 53.88 15.48
CA GLY A 317 -36.47 55.25 15.94
C GLY A 317 -35.31 55.37 16.93
N TYR A 318 -34.36 54.44 16.90
CA TYR A 318 -33.12 54.58 17.66
C TYR A 318 -32.39 55.81 17.11
N ARG A 319 -32.36 56.90 17.90
CA ARG A 319 -31.56 58.09 17.58
C ARG A 319 -30.10 57.65 17.56
N MET A 320 -29.49 57.67 16.39
CA MET A 320 -28.04 57.52 16.23
C MET A 320 -27.36 58.47 17.21
N ILE A 321 -26.69 57.92 18.23
CA ILE A 321 -25.79 58.68 19.10
C ILE A 321 -24.77 59.30 18.14
N ARG A 322 -24.68 60.63 18.13
CA ARG A 322 -23.78 61.34 17.21
C ARG A 322 -22.37 60.81 17.44
N LEU A 323 -21.65 60.52 16.36
CA LEU A 323 -20.26 60.02 16.38
C LEU A 323 -19.27 60.88 17.19
N ALA A 324 -19.65 62.09 17.60
CA ALA A 324 -18.86 62.96 18.48
C ALA A 324 -18.68 62.41 19.91
N ASP A 325 -19.44 61.39 20.33
CA ASP A 325 -19.27 60.75 21.65
C ASP A 325 -18.36 59.49 21.63
N LEU A 326 -17.91 59.03 20.45
CA LEU A 326 -17.07 57.83 20.35
C LEU A 326 -15.58 58.08 20.62
N ASP A 327 -15.09 59.32 20.44
CA ASP A 327 -13.69 59.65 20.68
C ASP A 327 -13.30 59.39 22.15
N GLY A 328 -14.22 59.63 23.10
CA GLY A 328 -13.97 59.34 24.52
C GLY A 328 -13.92 57.85 24.87
N ALA A 329 -14.51 56.97 24.06
CA ALA A 329 -14.53 55.53 24.32
C ALA A 329 -13.25 54.82 23.85
N VAL A 330 -12.63 55.31 22.78
CA VAL A 330 -11.36 54.77 22.26
C VAL A 330 -10.21 55.09 23.21
N ASP A 331 -10.18 56.29 23.80
CA ASP A 331 -9.18 56.67 24.79
C ASP A 331 -9.28 55.85 26.08
N ALA A 332 -10.49 55.45 26.50
CA ALA A 332 -10.71 54.61 27.67
C ALA A 332 -10.22 53.15 27.47
N VAL A 333 -10.34 52.61 26.26
CA VAL A 333 -9.84 51.26 25.92
C VAL A 333 -8.32 51.25 25.81
N ASN A 334 -7.71 52.29 25.23
CA ASN A 334 -6.26 52.40 25.16
C ASN A 334 -5.63 52.55 26.55
N ALA A 335 -6.27 53.28 27.47
CA ALA A 335 -5.82 53.39 28.86
C ALA A 335 -5.87 52.06 29.66
N GLN A 336 -6.68 51.08 29.25
CA GLN A 336 -6.67 49.75 29.87
C GLN A 336 -5.50 48.86 29.40
N ASN A 337 -5.03 49.05 28.17
CA ASN A 337 -3.93 48.26 27.61
C ASN A 337 -2.55 48.71 28.09
N ASP A 338 -2.41 49.94 28.58
CA ASP A 338 -1.16 50.46 29.17
C ASP A 338 -0.95 50.04 30.64
N LYS A 339 -1.81 49.18 31.20
CA LYS A 339 -1.62 48.68 32.56
C LYS A 339 -0.57 47.55 32.56
N PRO A 340 0.61 47.73 33.17
CA PRO A 340 1.64 46.69 33.17
C PRO A 340 1.13 45.42 33.88
N PRO A 341 1.54 44.22 33.40
CA PRO A 341 1.09 42.97 33.97
C PRO A 341 1.50 42.90 35.45
N ALA A 342 0.51 42.65 36.31
CA ALA A 342 0.72 42.45 37.73
C ALA A 342 1.72 41.29 37.94
N SER A 343 2.80 41.57 38.66
CA SER A 343 3.82 40.61 39.05
C SER A 343 3.19 39.36 39.68
N SER A 344 3.56 38.19 39.15
CA SER A 344 3.17 36.88 39.65
C SER A 344 3.56 36.70 41.12
N GLY A 345 2.59 36.83 42.02
CA GLY A 345 2.71 36.39 43.39
C GLY A 345 2.64 34.87 43.45
N THR A 346 3.76 34.26 43.83
CA THR A 346 3.92 32.83 44.14
C THR A 346 2.87 32.41 45.18
N ARG A 347 1.84 31.68 44.78
CA ARG A 347 0.99 30.92 45.71
C ARG A 347 1.55 29.52 45.84
N THR A 348 2.19 29.27 46.98
CA THR A 348 2.39 27.91 47.51
C THR A 348 1.03 27.27 47.76
N ALA A 349 0.70 26.25 46.98
CA ALA A 349 -0.42 25.36 47.28
C ALA A 349 0.09 24.27 48.24
N GLU A 350 -0.33 24.34 49.51
CA GLU A 350 -0.26 23.20 50.42
C GLU A 350 -1.21 22.11 49.92
N VAL A 351 -0.64 21.02 49.43
CA VAL A 351 -1.37 19.77 49.17
C VAL A 351 -1.42 19.01 50.49
N ALA A 352 -2.57 19.06 51.17
CA ALA A 352 -2.86 18.19 52.29
C ALA A 352 -3.11 16.76 51.78
N VAL A 353 -2.15 15.86 52.04
CA VAL A 353 -2.28 14.42 51.80
C VAL A 353 -3.04 13.82 52.99
N SER A 354 -4.30 13.43 52.78
CA SER A 354 -5.04 12.59 53.72
C SER A 354 -4.74 11.12 53.45
N VAL A 355 -3.98 10.50 54.36
CA VAL A 355 -3.72 9.05 54.41
C VAL A 355 -4.84 8.37 55.22
N PRO A 356 -5.61 7.43 54.66
CA PRO A 356 -6.48 6.56 55.45
C PRO A 356 -5.69 5.40 56.09
N PRO A 357 -6.07 4.93 57.29
CA PRO A 357 -5.33 3.90 58.01
C PRO A 357 -5.75 2.48 57.59
N GLY A 358 -4.77 1.59 57.51
CA GLY A 358 -4.84 0.21 57.99
C GLY A 358 -5.74 -0.79 57.25
N GLY A 359 -5.12 -1.73 56.55
CA GLY A 359 -5.72 -3.01 56.12
C GLY A 359 -4.64 -4.07 55.89
N PRO A 360 -4.89 -5.36 56.19
CA PRO A 360 -3.88 -6.28 56.71
C PRO A 360 -3.03 -7.01 55.66
N THR A 361 -1.84 -7.39 56.12
CA THR A 361 -0.84 -8.28 55.47
C THR A 361 -1.40 -9.66 55.10
N PRO A 362 -1.07 -10.22 53.93
CA PRO A 362 -1.17 -11.66 53.71
C PRO A 362 0.12 -12.38 54.12
N SER A 363 -0.09 -13.44 54.87
CA SER A 363 0.85 -14.43 55.38
C SER A 363 1.65 -15.10 54.27
N GLU A 364 2.96 -15.22 54.48
CA GLU A 364 3.77 -16.33 53.96
C GLU A 364 3.12 -17.67 54.32
N ASN A 365 3.05 -18.60 53.37
CA ASN A 365 3.30 -20.03 53.56
C ASN A 365 3.10 -20.77 52.24
N GLY A 366 4.03 -21.70 51.94
CA GLY A 366 3.69 -22.87 51.13
C GLY A 366 4.61 -23.21 49.97
N MET A 367 5.84 -23.59 50.29
CA MET A 367 6.67 -24.48 49.47
C MET A 367 6.16 -25.92 49.66
N GLY A 368 5.91 -26.66 48.57
CA GLY A 368 5.54 -28.08 48.68
C GLY A 368 5.16 -28.77 47.37
N ILE A 369 6.15 -29.53 46.85
CA ILE A 369 6.13 -30.62 45.84
C ILE A 369 6.07 -30.20 44.37
#